data_AF-A0A7Y0SEJ7-F1
#
_entry.id   AF-A0A7Y0SEJ7-F1
#
_cell.length_a   1.000
_cell.length_b   1.000
_cell.length_c   1.000
_cell.angle_alpha   90.00
_cell.angle_beta   90.00
_cell.angle_gamma   90.00
#
_symmetry.space_group_name_H-M   'P 1'
#
loop_
_entity.id
_entity.type
_entity.pdbx_description
1 polymer ?
#
loop_
_entity_poly.entity_id
_entity_poly.type
_entity_poly.pdbx_seq_one_letter_code
_entity_poly.pdbx_strand_id
1 'polypeptide(L)' 'IASMIAESEAFDYLDAPIKRLGGLAVPIPYNPTLEKAVIPQVPDIIEAAKELVRS' A
#
# COMPACT_ATOMS: atom_id res chain seq x y z
N ILE A 1 -5.23 11.28 -0.32
CA ILE A 1 -6.31 10.39 0.18
C ILE A 1 -6.11 10.05 1.65
N ALA A 2 -5.03 9.38 2.07
CA ALA A 2 -4.83 8.99 3.47
C ALA A 2 -4.99 10.14 4.49
N SER A 3 -4.33 11.29 4.28
CA SER A 3 -4.48 12.48 5.16
C SER A 3 -5.92 12.96 5.24
N MET A 4 -6.61 13.03 4.09
CA MET A 4 -8.00 13.50 4.04
C MET A 4 -8.95 12.58 4.81
N ILE A 5 -8.71 11.25 4.78
CA ILE A 5 -9.50 10.30 5.57
C ILE A 5 -9.18 10.48 7.05
N ALA A 6 -7.89 10.58 7.41
CA ALA A 6 -7.44 10.74 8.79
C ALA A 6 -7.92 12.05 9.45
N GLU A 7 -8.14 13.11 8.66
CA GLU A 7 -8.65 14.41 9.13
C GLU A 7 -10.18 14.51 9.08
N SER A 8 -10.88 13.46 8.62
CA SER A 8 -12.35 13.44 8.48
C SER A 8 -13.03 12.60 9.56
N GLU A 9 -14.34 12.78 9.71
CA GLU A 9 -15.16 11.94 10.60
C GLU A 9 -15.16 10.45 10.22
N ALA A 10 -14.75 10.11 8.99
CA ALA A 10 -14.63 8.71 8.56
C ALA A 10 -13.51 7.96 9.32
N PHE A 11 -12.58 8.67 9.95
CA PHE A 11 -11.50 8.06 10.74
C PHE A 11 -12.04 7.20 11.88
N ASP A 12 -13.13 7.62 12.53
CA ASP A 12 -13.74 6.91 13.66
C ASP A 12 -14.40 5.57 13.25
N TYR A 13 -14.60 5.34 11.95
CA TYR A 13 -15.17 4.12 11.39
C TYR A 13 -14.11 3.09 11.00
N LEU A 14 -12.81 3.40 11.15
CA LEU A 14 -11.73 2.49 10.76
C LEU A 14 -11.46 1.44 11.84
N ASP A 15 -11.70 0.17 11.51
CA ASP A 15 -11.33 -0.96 12.37
C ASP A 15 -9.82 -1.29 12.34
N ALA A 16 -9.07 -0.71 11.40
CA ALA A 16 -7.65 -0.95 11.17
C ALA A 16 -6.94 0.31 10.61
N PRO A 17 -5.63 0.46 10.81
CA PRO A 17 -4.90 1.66 10.37
C PRO A 17 -4.84 1.83 8.85
N ILE A 18 -4.80 3.07 8.36
CA ILE A 18 -4.65 3.34 6.93
C ILE A 18 -3.23 2.94 6.46
N LYS A 19 -3.11 1.92 5.61
CA LYS A 19 -1.85 1.47 5.00
C LYS A 19 -1.78 1.87 3.53
N ARG A 20 -0.60 2.35 3.08
CA ARG A 20 -0.31 2.62 1.67
C ARG A 20 0.67 1.59 1.14
N LEU A 21 0.32 0.97 0.02
CA LEU A 21 1.22 0.12 -0.75
C LEU A 21 1.54 0.85 -2.07
N GLY A 22 2.82 1.07 -2.33
CA GLY A 22 3.30 1.79 -3.51
C GLY A 22 4.64 1.24 -3.96
N GLY A 23 5.08 1.67 -5.14
CA GLY A 23 6.40 1.28 -5.64
C GLY A 23 7.54 1.76 -4.75
N LEU A 24 8.69 1.12 -4.91
CA LEU A 24 9.90 1.52 -4.20
C LEU A 24 10.28 2.96 -4.57
N ALA A 25 10.88 3.68 -3.63
CA ALA A 25 11.30 5.08 -3.82
C ALA A 25 12.59 5.18 -4.66
N VAL A 26 12.55 4.66 -5.89
CA VAL A 26 13.65 4.61 -6.84
C VAL A 26 13.15 4.93 -8.26
N PRO A 27 14.00 5.41 -9.18
CA PRO A 27 13.64 5.49 -10.59
C PRO A 27 13.25 4.11 -11.15
N ILE A 28 12.25 4.07 -12.03
CA ILE A 28 11.76 2.81 -12.62
C ILE A 28 12.84 2.24 -13.56
N PRO A 29 13.33 1.01 -13.32
CA PRO A 29 14.31 0.36 -14.19
C PRO A 29 13.71 -0.09 -15.53
N TYR A 30 14.51 -0.07 -16.60
CA TYR A 30 14.11 -0.63 -17.90
C TYR A 30 14.11 -2.17 -17.94
N ASN A 31 14.96 -2.81 -17.14
CA ASN A 31 15.04 -4.27 -17.12
C ASN A 31 13.70 -4.84 -16.60
N PRO A 32 13.01 -5.73 -17.34
CA PRO A 32 11.66 -6.18 -16.97
C PRO A 32 11.56 -6.88 -15.61
N THR A 33 12.63 -7.56 -15.19
CA THR A 33 12.67 -8.22 -13.87
C THR A 33 12.77 -7.18 -12.76
N LEU A 34 13.60 -6.16 -12.94
CA LEU A 34 13.76 -5.07 -11.97
C LEU A 34 12.56 -4.13 -11.94
N GLU A 35 11.94 -3.87 -13.09
CA GLU A 35 10.68 -3.11 -13.17
C GLU A 35 9.59 -3.77 -12.30
N LYS A 36 9.38 -5.08 -12.48
CA LYS A 36 8.43 -5.85 -11.67
C LYS A 36 8.78 -5.84 -10.17
N ALA A 37 10.07 -5.82 -9.84
CA ALA A 37 10.52 -5.81 -8.44
C ALA A 37 10.29 -4.46 -7.73
N VAL A 38 10.17 -3.36 -8.46
CA VAL A 38 9.94 -2.02 -7.85
C VAL A 38 8.48 -1.59 -7.86
N ILE A 39 7.59 -2.32 -8.57
CA ILE A 39 6.16 -2.04 -8.68
C ILE A 39 5.39 -3.09 -7.86
N PRO A 40 4.41 -2.71 -7.02
CA PRO A 40 3.61 -3.69 -6.27
C PRO A 40 2.89 -4.67 -7.20
N GLN A 41 3.00 -5.95 -6.87
CA GLN A 41 2.35 -7.04 -7.58
C GLN A 41 1.13 -7.55 -6.79
N VAL A 42 0.31 -8.37 -7.43
CA VAL A 42 -0.86 -8.99 -6.80
C VAL A 42 -0.52 -9.71 -5.47
N PRO A 43 0.57 -10.50 -5.37
CA PRO A 43 0.95 -11.11 -4.09
C PRO A 43 1.21 -10.09 -2.99
N ASP A 44 1.85 -8.95 -3.30
CA ASP A 44 2.15 -7.90 -2.32
C ASP A 44 0.86 -7.26 -1.79
N ILE A 45 -0.14 -7.07 -2.66
CA ILE A 45 -1.47 -6.56 -2.28
C ILE A 45 -2.17 -7.54 -1.33
N ILE A 46 -2.15 -8.84 -1.67
CA ILE A 46 -2.78 -9.89 -0.86
C ILE A 46 -2.14 -9.96 0.52
N GLU A 47 -0.82 -9.97 0.60
CA GLU A 47 -0.12 -10.02 1.88
C GLU A 47 -0.34 -8.75 2.69
N ALA A 48 -0.26 -7.56 2.07
CA ALA A 48 -0.55 -6.30 2.75
C ALA A 48 -1.99 -6.24 3.31
N ALA A 49 -2.97 -6.78 2.59
CA ALA A 49 -4.36 -6.85 3.05
C ALA A 49 -4.53 -7.83 4.22
N LYS A 50 -3.90 -9.01 4.17
CA LYS A 50 -3.92 -9.97 5.28
C LYS A 50 -3.25 -9.42 6.53
N GLU A 51 -2.12 -8.74 6.38
CA GLU A 51 -1.43 -8.08 7.48
C GLU A 51 -2.31 -7.00 8.12
N LEU A 52 -3.01 -6.20 7.30
CA LEU A 52 -3.88 -5.14 7.79
C LEU A 52 -5.07 -5.66 8.60
N VAL A 53 -5.63 -6.82 8.24
CA VAL A 53 -6.73 -7.44 9.01
C VAL A 53 -6.25 -8.02 10.34
N ARG A 54 -4.95 -8.29 10.50
CA ARG A 54 -4.36 -8.91 11.71
C ARG A 54 -3.72 -7.90 12.67
N SER A 55 -3.56 -6.65 12.25
CA SER A 55 -2.88 -5.59 13.02
C SER A 55 -3.72 -5.03 14.15
#